data_AF-A0A7V9NAX2-F1
#
_entry.id   AF-A0A7V9NAX2-F1
#
_cell.length_a   1.000
_cell.length_b   1.000
_cell.length_c   1.000
_cell.angle_alpha   90.00
_cell.angle_beta   90.00
_cell.angle_gamma   90.00
#
_symmetry.space_group_name_H-M   'P 1'
#
loop_
_entity.id
_entity.type
_entity.pdbx_description
1 polymer ?
#
loop_
_entity_poly.entity_id
_entity_poly.type
_entity_poly.pdbx_seq_one_letter_code
_entity_poly.pdbx_strand_id
1 'polypeptide(L)'
;MSLVGPRPLPENEDERITGRHRRRVDLMPGLSGLWQVHGRSNISFEGMVDLDYLYVTNWSLWMDLKVLMRTGGAVARGQGAY
;
A
#
# COMPACT_ATOMS: atom_id res chain seq x y z
N MET A 1 -8.41 1.10 11.79
CA MET A 1 -7.24 1.64 11.07
C MET A 1 -6.04 0.77 11.39
N SER A 2 -5.30 0.32 10.37
CA SER A 2 -4.10 -0.51 10.51
C SER A 2 -2.82 0.33 10.43
N LEU A 3 -1.70 -0.17 10.94
CA LEU A 3 -0.38 0.44 10.74
C LEU A 3 0.13 0.18 9.32
N VAL A 4 -0.16 -1.01 8.79
CA VAL A 4 0.19 -1.44 7.42
C VAL A 4 -1.07 -1.90 6.71
N GLY A 5 -1.33 -1.39 5.51
CA GLY A 5 -2.57 -1.64 4.80
C GLY A 5 -2.69 -0.84 3.49
N PRO A 6 -3.64 -1.22 2.63
CA PRO A 6 -3.93 -0.49 1.39
C PRO A 6 -4.34 0.95 1.70
N ARG A 7 -4.05 1.89 0.78
CA ARG A 7 -4.37 3.30 1.01
C ARG A 7 -5.89 3.52 0.96
N PRO A 8 -6.46 4.40 1.80
CA PRO A 8 -7.80 4.90 1.56
C PRO A 8 -7.78 5.70 0.25
N LEU A 9 -8.49 5.21 -0.76
CA LEU A 9 -8.66 5.90 -2.03
C LEU A 9 -9.85 6.86 -1.93
N PRO A 10 -9.82 8.02 -2.60
CA PRO A 10 -11.01 8.84 -2.76
C PRO A 10 -12.08 8.06 -3.54
N GLU A 11 -13.35 8.28 -3.23
CA GLU A 11 -14.49 7.51 -3.77
C GLU A 11 -14.48 7.44 -5.30
N ASN A 12 -14.14 8.55 -5.96
CA ASN A 12 -14.02 8.67 -7.40
C ASN A 12 -12.87 7.86 -8.03
N GLU A 13 -11.83 7.49 -7.28
CA GLU A 13 -10.82 6.51 -7.71
C GLU A 13 -11.23 5.08 -7.33
N ASP A 14 -11.92 4.91 -6.19
CA ASP A 14 -12.40 3.63 -5.70
C ASP A 14 -13.45 3.01 -6.63
N GLU A 15 -14.36 3.83 -7.17
CA GLU A 15 -15.38 3.43 -8.14
C GLU A 15 -14.78 2.92 -9.47
N ARG A 16 -13.59 3.39 -9.83
CA ARG A 16 -12.87 2.94 -11.03
C ARG A 16 -12.29 1.54 -10.86
N ILE A 17 -12.19 1.04 -9.63
CA ILE A 17 -11.63 -0.27 -9.32
C ILE A 17 -12.74 -1.33 -9.38
N THR A 18 -12.62 -2.23 -10.34
CA THR A 18 -13.58 -3.31 -10.57
C THR A 18 -12.94 -4.69 -10.44
N GLY A 19 -13.76 -5.69 -10.15
CA GLY A 19 -13.32 -7.09 -10.10
C GLY A 19 -12.47 -7.46 -8.88
N ARG A 20 -11.38 -8.22 -9.11
CA ARG A 20 -10.56 -8.85 -8.05
C ARG A 20 -9.87 -7.83 -7.13
N HIS A 21 -9.55 -6.66 -7.66
CA HIS A 21 -8.91 -5.57 -6.91
C HIS A 21 -9.79 -4.98 -5.81
N ARG A 22 -11.11 -5.22 -5.85
CA ARG A 22 -12.05 -4.77 -4.80
C ARG A 22 -11.82 -5.48 -3.46
N ARG A 23 -11.20 -6.67 -3.45
CA ARG A 23 -10.80 -7.37 -2.20
C ARG A 23 -9.87 -6.55 -1.30
N ARG A 24 -9.27 -5.47 -1.80
CA ARG A 24 -8.49 -4.57 -0.96
C ARG A 24 -9.31 -3.89 0.15
N VAL A 25 -10.63 -3.74 -0.01
CA VAL A 25 -11.51 -3.20 1.05
C VAL A 25 -11.75 -4.21 2.18
N ASP A 26 -11.37 -5.47 2.01
CA ASP A 26 -11.50 -6.50 3.04
C ASP A 26 -10.46 -6.31 4.17
N LEU A 27 -9.39 -5.56 3.91
CA LEU A 27 -8.39 -5.19 4.90
C LEU A 27 -8.59 -3.76 5.40
N MET A 28 -8.31 -3.54 6.68
CA MET A 28 -8.34 -2.18 7.24
C MET A 28 -7.31 -1.30 6.55
N PRO A 29 -7.69 -0.09 6.10
CA PRO A 29 -6.76 0.85 5.49
C PRO A 29 -5.64 1.20 6.46
N GLY A 30 -4.43 1.30 5.91
CA GLY A 30 -3.19 1.47 6.65
C GLY A 30 -2.50 2.81 6.43
N LEU A 31 -1.72 3.25 7.41
CA LEU A 31 -0.82 4.40 7.28
C LEU A 31 0.34 4.14 6.30
N SER A 32 0.80 2.88 6.23
CA SER A 32 1.89 2.44 5.35
C SER A 32 1.42 1.35 4.38
N GLY A 33 1.73 1.47 3.10
CA GLY A 33 1.35 0.49 2.06
C GLY A 33 2.53 -0.06 1.28
N LEU A 34 2.35 -1.23 0.66
CA LEU A 34 3.41 -1.91 -0.09
C LEU A 34 3.89 -1.08 -1.29
N TRP A 35 2.97 -0.30 -1.89
CA TRP A 35 3.25 0.66 -2.95
C TRP A 35 4.15 1.84 -2.50
N GLN A 36 4.04 2.32 -1.25
CA GLN A 36 4.94 3.36 -0.73
C GLN A 36 6.39 2.88 -0.63
N VAL A 37 6.57 1.57 -0.45
CA VAL A 37 7.87 0.94 -0.28
C VAL A 37 8.48 0.47 -1.61
N HIS A 38 7.67 -0.01 -2.55
CA HIS A 38 8.13 -0.57 -3.82
C HIS A 38 7.92 0.33 -5.05
N GLY A 39 6.87 1.16 -5.06
CA GLY A 39 6.48 1.93 -6.25
C GLY A 39 6.79 3.42 -6.19
N ARG A 40 6.58 4.06 -5.03
CA ARG A 40 6.69 5.52 -4.84
C ARG A 40 6.04 6.29 -6.01
N SER A 41 6.73 7.27 -6.59
CA SER A 41 6.23 8.18 -7.63
C SER A 41 6.31 7.63 -9.06
N ASN A 42 6.86 6.42 -9.27
CA ASN A 42 7.22 5.93 -10.61
C ASN A 42 6.30 4.82 -11.12
N ILE A 43 5.16 4.60 -10.47
CA ILE A 43 4.18 3.56 -10.84
C ILE A 43 2.85 4.19 -11.27
N SER A 44 2.21 3.58 -12.26
CA SER A 44 0.86 3.94 -12.69
C SER A 44 -0.19 3.55 -11.63
N PHE A 45 -1.38 4.15 -11.71
CA PHE A 45 -2.49 3.84 -10.82
C PHE A 45 -2.84 2.33 -10.80
N GLU A 46 -2.87 1.67 -11.95
CA GLU A 46 -3.09 0.21 -12.03
C GLU A 46 -1.99 -0.57 -11.30
N GLY A 47 -0.72 -0.23 -11.52
CA GLY A 47 0.39 -0.89 -10.83
C GLY A 47 0.36 -0.69 -9.31
N MET A 48 -0.19 0.44 -8.84
CA MET A 48 -0.44 0.69 -7.42
C MET A 48 -1.52 -0.25 -6.88
N VAL A 49 -2.64 -0.37 -7.58
CA VAL A 49 -3.76 -1.24 -7.19
C VAL A 49 -3.36 -2.72 -7.23
N ASP A 50 -2.50 -3.12 -8.16
CA ASP A 50 -1.91 -4.46 -8.21
C ASP A 50 -1.04 -4.77 -6.99
N LEU A 51 -0.20 -3.81 -6.56
CA LEU A 51 0.63 -3.98 -5.37
C LEU A 51 -0.21 -4.08 -4.10
N ASP A 52 -1.28 -3.30 -3.99
CA ASP A 52 -2.24 -3.41 -2.89
C ASP A 52 -2.95 -4.77 -2.90
N TYR A 53 -3.34 -5.28 -4.08
CA TYR A 53 -3.93 -6.61 -4.21
C TYR A 53 -2.95 -7.73 -3.85
N LEU A 54 -1.68 -7.63 -4.28
CA LEU A 54 -0.62 -8.57 -3.92
C LEU A 54 -0.36 -8.59 -2.42
N TYR A 55 -0.41 -7.42 -1.77
CA TYR A 55 -0.29 -7.32 -0.33
C TYR A 55 -1.46 -8.01 0.38
N VAL A 56 -2.70 -7.76 -0.08
CA VAL A 56 -3.91 -8.37 0.51
C VAL A 56 -3.89 -9.89 0.36
N THR A 57 -3.51 -10.38 -0.82
CA THR A 57 -3.51 -11.82 -1.12
C THR A 57 -2.38 -12.59 -0.46
N ASN A 58 -1.24 -11.94 -0.22
CA ASN A 58 -0.08 -12.56 0.41
C ASN A 58 0.20 -11.98 1.81
N TRP A 59 -0.86 -11.53 2.48
CA TRP A 59 -0.74 -10.86 3.77
C TRP A 59 -0.08 -11.78 4.81
N SER A 60 0.97 -11.26 5.45
CA SER A 60 1.67 -11.94 6.54
C SER A 60 2.32 -10.93 7.47
N LEU A 61 2.39 -11.27 8.76
CA LEU A 61 3.05 -10.44 9.77
C LEU A 61 4.51 -10.10 9.40
N TRP A 62 5.18 -11.00 8.67
CA TRP A 62 6.54 -10.81 8.20
C TRP A 62 6.65 -9.73 7.12
N MET A 63 5.67 -9.63 6.21
CA MET A 63 5.61 -8.52 5.25
C MET A 63 5.42 -7.19 5.95
N ASP A 64 4.55 -7.13 6.97
CA ASP A 64 4.30 -5.91 7.73
C ASP A 64 5.58 -5.41 8.41
N LEU A 65 6.34 -6.33 9.02
CA LEU A 65 7.62 -5.99 9.62
C LEU A 65 8.63 -5.46 8.58
N LYS A 66 8.66 -6.05 7.38
CA LYS A 66 9.52 -5.64 6.28
C LYS A 66 9.16 -4.26 5.73
N VAL A 67 7.86 -3.97 5.64
CA VAL A 67 7.32 -2.66 5.27
C VAL A 67 7.71 -1.63 6.33
N LEU A 68 7.47 -1.91 7.61
CA LEU A 68 7.83 -1.01 8.71
C LEU A 68 9.34 -0.74 8.79
N MET A 69 10.19 -1.75 8.61
CA MET A 69 11.64 -1.55 8.58
C MET A 69 12.09 -0.68 7.42
N ARG A 70 11.50 -0.85 6.23
CA ARG A 70 11.82 0.00 5.06
C ARG A 70 11.28 1.41 5.22
N THR A 71 10.09 1.59 5.79
CA THR A 71 9.52 2.90 6.10
C THR A 71 10.37 3.59 7.17
N GLY A 72 10.73 2.91 8.25
CA GLY A 72 11.62 3.43 9.30
C GLY A 72 13.02 3.77 8.77
N GLY A 73 13.59 2.94 7.89
CA GLY A 73 14.85 3.23 7.22
C GLY A 73 14.79 4.43 6.27
N ALA A 74 13.66 4.65 5.59
CA ALA A 74 13.45 5.82 4.74
C ALA A 74 13.33 7.11 5.57
N VAL A 75 12.60 7.07 6.69
CA VAL A 75 12.48 8.18 7.65
C VAL A 75 13.83 8.51 8.28
N ALA A 76 14.58 7.50 8.73
CA ALA A 76 15.90 7.68 9.34
C ALA A 76 16.95 8.24 8.36
N ARG A 77 16.84 7.96 7.06
CA ARG A 77 17.72 8.50 6.02
C ARG A 77 17.36 9.91 5.56
N GLY A 78 16.31 10.52 6.11
CA GLY A 78 15.89 11.87 5.74
C GLY A 78 15.41 12.01 4.29
N GLN A 79 15.18 10.91 3.58
CA GLN A 79 14.50 10.91 2.28
C GLN A 79 12.99 11.03 2.51
N GLY A 80 12.59 12.16 3.10
CA GLY A 80 11.22 12.62 3.03
C GLY A 80 10.88 12.89 1.57
N ALA A 81 9.70 12.44 1.14
CA ALA A 81 9.20 12.69 -0.20
C ALA A 81 9.15 14.21 -0.42
N TYR A 82 10.05 14.71 -1.26
CA TYR A 82 9.90 15.97 -1.98
C TYR A 82 9.67 15.63 -3.45
#